data_AF-A0A7K4XWL0-F1
#
_entry.id   AF-A0A7K4XWL0-F1
#
_cell.length_a   1.000
_cell.length_b   1.000
_cell.length_c   1.000
_cell.angle_alpha   90.00
_cell.angle_beta   90.00
_cell.angle_gamma   90.00
#
_symmetry.space_group_name_H-M   'P 1'
#
loop_
_entity.id
_entity.type
_entity.pdbx_description
1 polymer ?
#
loop_
_entity_poly.entity_id
_entity_poly.type
_entity_poly.pdbx_seq_one_letter_code
_entity_poly.pdbx_strand_id
1 'polypeptide(L)'
;VTFSDKVSATEPCQPCTQCVGLQSMSAPCVESDDAVCRCAYGYFQDEASGSCRECRVCEAGFGLMFPCKDSQDTVCEECPEGTFSSEANFVDPCLPCTTCEENEVLVRECTAVADAECRGLHPRWTTHAPSPGGSESPEPAPREPASTEGAASTAADTATTVMGSSQPVVTHGTSDNLIPVYCSILAAVVVGLVAYIAFKR
;
A
#
# COMPACT_ATOMS: atom_id res chain seq x y z
N VAL A 1 33.56 -3.34 -21.22
CA VAL A 1 33.76 -2.37 -20.13
C VAL A 1 34.84 -2.92 -19.21
N THR A 2 35.73 -2.06 -18.69
CA THR A 2 36.91 -2.46 -17.91
C THR A 2 37.13 -1.50 -16.75
N PHE A 3 37.74 -1.97 -15.65
CA PHE A 3 38.08 -1.18 -14.46
C PHE A 3 39.50 -1.47 -13.97
N SER A 4 40.04 -0.62 -13.09
CA SER A 4 41.27 -0.86 -12.35
C SER A 4 41.19 -0.25 -10.96
N ASP A 5 41.34 -1.08 -9.93
CA ASP A 5 41.40 -0.68 -8.52
C ASP A 5 42.74 -0.02 -8.14
N LYS A 6 43.71 -0.04 -9.06
CA LYS A 6 45.04 0.53 -8.90
C LYS A 6 45.27 1.68 -9.86
N VAL A 7 45.86 2.75 -9.34
CA VAL A 7 46.32 3.89 -10.16
C VAL A 7 47.66 3.52 -10.79
N SER A 8 47.63 3.15 -12.07
CA SER A 8 48.82 2.76 -12.83
C SER A 8 48.70 3.18 -14.29
N ALA A 9 49.80 3.65 -14.87
CA ALA A 9 49.87 4.02 -16.28
C ALA A 9 50.24 2.84 -17.21
N THR A 10 50.63 1.71 -16.63
CA THR A 10 51.18 0.55 -17.36
C THR A 10 50.44 -0.75 -17.09
N GLU A 11 49.74 -0.86 -15.96
CA GLU A 11 48.95 -2.06 -15.67
C GLU A 11 47.67 -2.07 -16.52
N PRO A 12 47.32 -3.21 -17.13
CA PRO A 12 46.11 -3.32 -17.93
C PRO A 12 44.87 -3.32 -17.03
N CYS A 13 43.80 -2.67 -17.51
CA CYS A 13 42.50 -2.74 -16.85
C CYS A 13 41.92 -4.16 -16.91
N GLN A 14 41.18 -4.53 -15.87
CA GLN A 14 40.47 -5.79 -15.76
C GLN A 14 39.11 -5.69 -16.45
N PRO A 15 38.60 -6.77 -17.07
CA PRO A 15 37.21 -6.79 -17.56
C PRO A 15 36.24 -6.71 -16.38
N CYS A 16 35.16 -5.93 -16.53
CA CYS A 16 34.15 -5.85 -15.47
C CYS A 16 33.43 -7.18 -15.28
N THR A 17 33.08 -7.48 -14.03
CA THR A 17 32.17 -8.55 -13.68
C THR A 17 30.78 -8.30 -14.29
N GLN A 18 30.19 -9.35 -14.85
CA GLN A 18 28.84 -9.31 -15.39
C GLN A 18 27.87 -10.02 -14.44
N CYS A 19 26.89 -9.29 -13.90
CA CYS A 19 25.85 -9.89 -13.08
C CYS A 19 24.88 -10.67 -13.99
N VAL A 20 24.88 -11.99 -13.86
CA VAL A 20 24.08 -12.91 -14.67
C VAL A 20 23.27 -13.86 -13.77
N GLY A 21 22.21 -14.45 -14.32
CA GLY A 21 21.32 -15.36 -13.60
C GLY A 21 20.42 -14.62 -12.61
N LEU A 22 20.40 -15.06 -11.36
CA LEU A 22 19.57 -14.49 -10.28
C LEU A 22 20.25 -13.32 -9.55
N GLN A 23 21.24 -12.70 -10.17
CA GLN A 23 21.97 -11.57 -9.63
C GLN A 23 21.65 -10.29 -10.40
N SER A 24 21.59 -9.19 -9.67
CA SER A 24 21.44 -7.84 -10.19
C SER A 24 22.62 -6.97 -9.78
N MET A 25 22.89 -5.95 -10.59
CA MET A 25 23.97 -5.00 -10.33
C MET A 25 23.53 -4.00 -9.26
N SER A 26 24.13 -4.08 -8.06
CA SER A 26 23.88 -3.12 -6.99
C SER A 26 24.74 -1.87 -7.11
N ALA A 27 25.94 -1.99 -7.72
CA ALA A 27 26.79 -0.86 -8.07
C ALA A 27 27.37 -1.07 -9.47
N PRO A 28 27.37 -0.03 -10.33
CA PRO A 28 27.87 -0.15 -11.68
C PRO A 28 29.38 -0.27 -11.73
N CYS A 29 29.88 -0.95 -12.77
CA CYS A 29 31.30 -0.93 -13.08
C CYS A 29 31.68 0.47 -13.57
N VAL A 30 32.72 1.04 -12.98
CA VAL A 30 33.32 2.33 -13.35
C VAL A 30 34.82 2.14 -13.57
N GLU A 31 35.54 3.18 -13.97
CA GLU A 31 36.97 3.04 -14.29
C GLU A 31 37.82 2.60 -13.08
N SER A 32 37.42 2.97 -11.86
CA SER A 32 38.13 2.67 -10.62
C SER A 32 37.64 1.42 -9.88
N ASP A 33 36.42 0.96 -10.16
CA ASP A 33 35.75 -0.05 -9.33
C ASP A 33 34.96 -1.02 -10.21
N ASP A 34 35.00 -2.29 -9.84
CA ASP A 34 34.21 -3.32 -10.50
C ASP A 34 32.70 -3.16 -10.23
N ALA A 35 31.88 -3.80 -11.06
CA ALA A 35 30.48 -4.00 -10.75
C ALA A 35 30.32 -4.84 -9.48
N VAL A 36 29.41 -4.42 -8.60
CA VAL A 36 29.01 -5.22 -7.44
C VAL A 36 27.70 -5.93 -7.78
N CYS A 37 27.73 -7.26 -7.75
CA CYS A 37 26.55 -8.10 -7.96
C CYS A 37 25.96 -8.54 -6.62
N ARG A 38 24.63 -8.49 -6.52
CA ARG A 38 23.85 -9.03 -5.39
C ARG A 38 22.69 -9.84 -5.92
N CYS A 39 22.04 -10.63 -5.08
CA CYS A 39 20.82 -11.31 -5.49
C CYS A 39 19.77 -10.29 -5.98
N ALA A 40 19.02 -10.66 -7.02
CA ALA A 40 17.97 -9.81 -7.56
C ALA A 40 16.87 -9.58 -6.51
N TYR A 41 16.05 -8.55 -6.71
CA TYR A 41 14.90 -8.31 -5.85
C TYR A 41 13.99 -9.55 -5.78
N GLY A 42 13.56 -9.91 -4.58
CA GLY A 42 12.85 -11.18 -4.33
C GLY A 42 13.77 -12.39 -4.16
N TYR A 43 15.09 -12.19 -4.04
CA TYR A 43 16.06 -13.24 -3.74
C TYR A 43 17.04 -12.82 -2.63
N PHE A 44 17.48 -13.78 -1.83
CA PHE A 44 18.55 -13.64 -0.84
C PHE A 44 19.67 -14.64 -1.12
N GLN A 45 20.88 -14.34 -0.66
CA GLN A 45 22.01 -15.26 -0.70
C GLN A 45 21.90 -16.24 0.47
N ASP A 46 21.74 -17.52 0.14
CA ASP A 46 21.71 -18.59 1.14
C ASP A 46 23.15 -18.88 1.61
N GLU A 47 23.43 -18.61 2.88
CA GLU A 47 24.76 -18.80 3.50
C GLU A 47 25.31 -20.22 3.35
N ALA A 48 24.42 -21.23 3.32
CA ALA A 48 24.84 -22.63 3.21
C ALA A 48 25.29 -23.02 1.80
N SER A 49 24.67 -22.45 0.76
CA SER A 49 24.97 -22.78 -0.65
C SER A 49 25.68 -21.67 -1.43
N GLY A 50 25.83 -20.47 -0.86
CA GLY A 50 26.37 -19.28 -1.51
C GLY A 50 25.56 -18.81 -2.73
N SER A 51 24.36 -19.38 -2.93
CA SER A 51 23.54 -19.18 -4.13
C SER A 51 22.32 -18.32 -3.81
N CYS A 52 21.83 -17.57 -4.80
CA CYS A 52 20.60 -16.81 -4.65
C CYS A 52 19.38 -17.73 -4.62
N ARG A 53 18.53 -17.56 -3.61
CA ARG A 53 17.26 -18.27 -3.42
C ARG A 53 16.12 -17.29 -3.32
N GLU A 54 14.94 -17.69 -3.77
CA GLU A 54 13.73 -16.90 -3.66
C GLU A 54 13.42 -16.61 -2.18
N CYS A 55 13.04 -15.36 -1.91
CA CYS A 55 12.51 -14.96 -0.62
C CYS A 55 11.23 -15.72 -0.32
N ARG A 56 11.07 -16.16 0.93
CA ARG A 56 9.84 -16.80 1.39
C ARG A 56 8.67 -15.84 1.29
N VAL A 57 7.55 -16.38 0.80
CA VAL A 57 6.25 -15.71 0.77
C VAL A 57 5.52 -15.95 2.09
N CYS A 58 4.95 -14.89 2.65
CA CYS A 58 4.00 -14.96 3.75
C CYS A 58 2.61 -15.22 3.15
N GLU A 59 2.03 -16.36 3.49
CA GLU A 59 0.69 -16.76 3.02
C GLU A 59 -0.41 -15.92 3.70
N ALA A 60 -1.63 -15.98 3.17
CA ALA A 60 -2.77 -15.33 3.81
C ALA A 60 -2.91 -15.79 5.28
N GLY A 61 -3.16 -14.84 6.19
CA GLY A 61 -3.10 -15.08 7.63
C GLY A 61 -1.74 -14.82 8.27
N PHE A 62 -0.70 -14.63 7.46
CA PHE A 62 0.65 -14.28 7.89
C PHE A 62 1.10 -12.98 7.24
N GLY A 63 1.87 -12.20 7.99
CA GLY A 63 2.45 -10.95 7.51
C GLY A 63 3.96 -10.90 7.69
N LEU A 64 4.58 -9.97 6.99
CA LEU A 64 5.99 -9.68 7.09
C LEU A 64 6.39 -9.22 8.49
N MET A 65 7.27 -9.97 9.15
CA MET A 65 7.93 -9.58 10.40
C MET A 65 9.34 -9.04 10.14
N PHE A 66 10.13 -9.71 9.29
CA PHE A 66 11.43 -9.21 8.83
C PHE A 66 11.56 -9.28 7.30
N PRO A 67 11.95 -8.18 6.64
CA PRO A 67 12.09 -8.12 5.20
C PRO A 67 13.20 -9.03 4.70
N CYS A 68 12.99 -9.58 3.50
CA CYS A 68 14.06 -10.23 2.76
C CYS A 68 15.19 -9.24 2.45
N LYS A 69 16.43 -9.63 2.71
CA LYS A 69 17.64 -8.85 2.46
C LYS A 69 18.67 -9.73 1.76
N ASP A 70 19.80 -9.12 1.40
CA ASP A 70 20.88 -9.80 0.69
C ASP A 70 21.34 -11.14 1.31
N SER A 71 21.30 -11.28 2.63
CA SER A 71 21.75 -12.47 3.36
C SER A 71 20.72 -12.98 4.38
N GLN A 72 19.45 -12.59 4.22
CA GLN A 72 18.37 -12.94 5.15
C GLN A 72 17.09 -13.21 4.37
N ASP A 73 16.53 -14.41 4.57
CA ASP A 73 15.21 -14.77 4.08
C ASP A 73 14.11 -13.94 4.78
N THR A 74 12.96 -13.83 4.13
CA THR A 74 11.75 -13.28 4.73
C THR A 74 11.38 -14.06 5.99
N VAL A 75 11.04 -13.36 7.06
CA VAL A 75 10.45 -13.95 8.25
C VAL A 75 9.00 -13.48 8.35
N CYS A 76 8.08 -14.43 8.44
CA CYS A 76 6.66 -14.19 8.55
C CYS A 76 6.19 -14.47 9.98
N GLU A 77 5.19 -13.72 10.43
CA GLU A 77 4.46 -13.97 11.67
C GLU A 77 2.98 -14.19 11.39
N GLU A 78 2.30 -14.94 12.26
CA GLU A 78 0.85 -15.07 12.21
C GLU A 78 0.23 -13.73 12.61
N CYS A 79 -0.83 -13.30 11.92
CA CYS A 79 -1.43 -12.01 12.20
C CYS A 79 -2.06 -11.98 13.60
N PRO A 80 -1.62 -11.06 14.49
CA PRO A 80 -2.20 -10.93 15.81
C PRO A 80 -3.65 -10.45 15.76
N GLU A 81 -4.38 -10.62 16.86
CA GLU A 81 -5.76 -10.16 16.97
C GLU A 81 -5.90 -8.68 16.60
N GLY A 82 -6.92 -8.37 15.80
CA GLY A 82 -7.14 -7.01 15.26
C GLY A 82 -6.31 -6.68 14.02
N THR A 83 -5.63 -7.65 13.41
CA THR A 83 -4.94 -7.51 12.13
C THR A 83 -5.26 -8.65 11.15
N PHE A 84 -5.02 -8.42 9.86
CA PHE A 84 -5.24 -9.40 8.80
C PHE A 84 -4.19 -9.29 7.68
N SER A 85 -4.05 -10.35 6.89
CA SER A 85 -3.30 -10.40 5.65
C SER A 85 -4.05 -11.28 4.66
N SER A 86 -4.54 -10.70 3.57
CA SER A 86 -5.37 -11.40 2.57
C SER A 86 -4.61 -11.91 1.35
N GLU A 87 -3.39 -11.43 1.14
CA GLU A 87 -2.59 -11.75 -0.05
C GLU A 87 -1.31 -12.48 0.34
N ALA A 88 -0.90 -13.43 -0.50
CA ALA A 88 0.35 -14.14 -0.34
C ALA A 88 1.48 -13.34 -0.99
N ASN A 89 2.34 -12.70 -0.20
CA ASN A 89 3.52 -11.98 -0.68
C ASN A 89 4.65 -11.93 0.36
N PHE A 90 5.80 -11.37 0.01
CA PHE A 90 6.99 -11.31 0.88
C PHE A 90 7.29 -9.89 1.41
N VAL A 91 6.37 -8.95 1.21
CA VAL A 91 6.61 -7.51 1.44
C VAL A 91 5.62 -6.87 2.40
N ASP A 92 4.40 -7.41 2.51
CA ASP A 92 3.32 -6.79 3.26
C ASP A 92 3.26 -7.32 4.69
N PRO A 93 3.24 -6.43 5.70
CA PRO A 93 2.96 -6.81 7.08
C PRO A 93 1.47 -7.10 7.29
N CYS A 94 1.12 -7.62 8.47
CA CYS A 94 -0.29 -7.69 8.86
C CYS A 94 -0.88 -6.27 8.96
N LEU A 95 -2.00 -6.07 8.28
CA LEU A 95 -2.72 -4.80 8.21
C LEU A 95 -3.73 -4.71 9.35
N PRO A 96 -3.94 -3.54 9.96
CA PRO A 96 -4.96 -3.38 10.98
C PRO A 96 -6.35 -3.61 10.38
N CYS A 97 -7.23 -4.28 11.14
CA CYS A 97 -8.62 -4.46 10.75
C CYS A 97 -9.36 -3.12 10.72
N THR A 98 -10.26 -2.98 9.75
CA THR A 98 -11.24 -1.90 9.70
C THR A 98 -12.15 -1.95 10.93
N THR A 99 -12.46 -0.79 11.50
CA THR A 99 -13.44 -0.62 12.59
C THR A 99 -14.61 0.19 12.05
N CYS A 100 -15.83 -0.32 12.19
CA CYS A 100 -17.02 0.35 11.69
C CYS A 100 -17.33 1.63 12.47
N GLU A 101 -17.76 2.66 11.75
CA GLU A 101 -18.18 3.94 12.35
C GLU A 101 -19.59 3.86 12.96
N GLU A 102 -20.01 4.89 13.71
CA GLU A 102 -21.32 4.92 14.41
C GLU A 102 -22.53 4.77 13.47
N ASN A 103 -22.40 5.19 12.22
CA ASN A 103 -23.43 5.10 11.17
C ASN A 103 -23.28 3.85 10.30
N GLU A 104 -22.48 2.87 10.71
CA GLU A 104 -22.24 1.63 10.01
C GLU A 104 -22.57 0.43 10.88
N VAL A 105 -22.91 -0.68 10.23
CA VAL A 105 -23.09 -1.98 10.88
C VAL A 105 -22.07 -2.95 10.33
N LEU A 106 -21.44 -3.68 11.25
CA LEU A 106 -20.52 -4.76 10.94
C LEU A 106 -21.29 -5.90 10.25
N VAL A 107 -20.88 -6.21 9.03
CA VAL A 107 -21.46 -7.26 8.18
C VAL A 107 -20.64 -8.54 8.31
N ARG A 108 -19.31 -8.40 8.38
CA ARG A 108 -18.38 -9.50 8.57
C ARG A 108 -17.31 -9.08 9.55
N GLU A 109 -17.08 -9.95 10.53
CA GLU A 109 -15.98 -9.83 11.48
C GLU A 109 -14.63 -9.92 10.77
N CYS A 110 -13.64 -9.21 11.30
CA CYS A 110 -12.27 -9.37 10.85
C CYS A 110 -11.73 -10.74 11.24
N THR A 111 -10.86 -11.30 10.40
CA THR A 111 -10.14 -12.55 10.63
C THR A 111 -8.69 -12.37 10.21
N ALA A 112 -7.79 -13.29 10.60
CA ALA A 112 -6.39 -13.21 10.18
C ALA A 112 -6.20 -13.14 8.64
N VAL A 113 -7.16 -13.64 7.85
CA VAL A 113 -7.06 -13.72 6.37
C VAL A 113 -7.91 -12.67 5.64
N ALA A 114 -8.78 -11.93 6.34
CA ALA A 114 -9.73 -11.03 5.69
C ALA A 114 -10.16 -9.91 6.64
N ASP A 115 -10.25 -8.70 6.08
CA ASP A 115 -10.69 -7.52 6.81
C ASP A 115 -12.16 -7.62 7.28
N ALA A 116 -12.51 -6.78 8.25
CA ALA A 116 -13.89 -6.50 8.59
C ALA A 116 -14.62 -5.80 7.44
N GLU A 117 -15.90 -6.14 7.26
CA GLU A 117 -16.76 -5.49 6.26
C GLU A 117 -17.84 -4.68 6.97
N CYS A 118 -17.84 -3.37 6.74
CA CYS A 118 -18.81 -2.43 7.29
C CYS A 118 -19.83 -2.02 6.22
N ARG A 119 -21.07 -1.78 6.63
CA ARG A 119 -22.13 -1.30 5.75
C ARG A 119 -22.86 -0.12 6.37
N GLY A 120 -22.89 0.98 5.64
CA GLY A 120 -23.61 2.18 6.06
C GLY A 120 -25.10 1.93 6.30
N LEU A 121 -25.60 2.45 7.42
CA LEU A 121 -27.01 2.57 7.70
C LEU A 121 -27.58 3.70 6.83
N HIS A 122 -28.11 3.34 5.66
CA HIS A 122 -28.84 4.30 4.84
C HIS A 122 -30.03 4.87 5.65
N PRO A 123 -30.37 6.17 5.55
CA PRO A 123 -31.46 6.80 6.30
C PRO A 123 -32.87 6.29 5.95
N ARG A 124 -32.99 5.25 5.12
CA ARG A 124 -34.28 4.57 4.88
C ARG A 124 -34.69 3.62 6.01
N TRP A 125 -33.85 3.42 7.02
CA TRP A 125 -34.14 2.64 8.23
C TRP A 125 -34.17 3.46 9.52
N THR A 126 -34.17 4.79 9.45
CA THR A 126 -34.80 5.58 10.50
C THR A 126 -36.29 5.59 10.23
N THR A 127 -36.99 4.50 10.54
CA THR A 127 -38.43 4.54 10.69
C THR A 127 -38.71 5.56 11.77
N HIS A 128 -39.15 6.76 11.38
CA HIS A 128 -39.73 7.71 12.29
C HIS A 128 -40.72 6.95 13.17
N ALA A 129 -40.46 6.91 14.48
CA ALA A 129 -41.38 6.33 15.44
C ALA A 129 -42.77 6.94 15.22
N PRO A 130 -43.82 6.15 14.93
CA PRO A 130 -45.17 6.66 14.94
C PRO A 130 -45.53 6.96 16.40
N SER A 131 -45.88 8.21 16.68
CA SER A 131 -46.47 8.61 17.96
C SER A 131 -47.65 7.69 18.32
N PRO A 132 -47.86 7.38 19.62
CA PRO A 132 -48.97 6.54 20.05
C PRO A 132 -50.28 7.33 19.97
N GLY A 133 -51.08 7.05 18.95
CA GLY A 133 -52.46 7.54 18.80
C GLY A 133 -53.36 6.37 18.39
N GLY A 134 -54.34 6.05 19.23
CA GLY A 134 -55.06 4.78 19.22
C GLY A 134 -56.14 4.60 18.15
N SER A 135 -56.69 3.36 18.16
CA SER A 135 -57.97 2.88 17.59
C SER A 135 -58.15 3.04 16.08
N GLU A 136 -58.50 2.06 15.26
CA GLU A 136 -59.37 0.88 15.43
C GLU A 136 -59.12 -0.08 14.22
N SER A 137 -59.30 -1.39 14.42
CA SER A 137 -59.44 -2.42 13.35
C SER A 137 -60.76 -2.20 12.58
N PRO A 138 -61.00 -2.64 11.32
CA PRO A 138 -60.96 -4.05 10.90
C PRO A 138 -60.52 -4.38 9.45
N GLU A 139 -60.00 -5.60 9.26
CA GLU A 139 -59.84 -6.35 8.00
C GLU A 139 -61.23 -6.86 7.50
N PRO A 140 -61.55 -7.06 6.18
CA PRO A 140 -61.01 -8.15 5.34
C PRO A 140 -60.82 -7.92 3.82
N ALA A 141 -60.01 -8.83 3.24
CA ALA A 141 -59.62 -9.04 1.83
C ALA A 141 -60.82 -9.26 0.85
N PRO A 142 -60.69 -9.25 -0.52
CA PRO A 142 -59.98 -10.30 -1.28
C PRO A 142 -59.39 -9.98 -2.71
N ARG A 143 -58.37 -10.78 -3.10
CA ARG A 143 -58.04 -11.42 -4.42
C ARG A 143 -58.05 -10.66 -5.78
N GLU A 144 -56.85 -10.68 -6.42
CA GLU A 144 -56.47 -11.03 -7.83
C GLU A 144 -57.05 -10.26 -9.05
N PRO A 145 -56.50 -10.38 -10.31
CA PRO A 145 -55.28 -11.05 -10.82
C PRO A 145 -54.40 -10.22 -11.81
N ALA A 146 -53.39 -10.90 -12.36
CA ALA A 146 -52.34 -10.52 -13.32
C ALA A 146 -52.76 -10.02 -14.73
N SER A 147 -51.82 -9.30 -15.38
CA SER A 147 -51.51 -9.39 -16.84
C SER A 147 -50.09 -8.81 -17.06
N THR A 148 -49.06 -9.51 -17.58
CA THR A 148 -48.74 -9.85 -19.00
C THR A 148 -49.00 -8.66 -19.94
N GLU A 149 -48.13 -8.13 -20.79
CA GLU A 149 -46.90 -8.48 -21.53
C GLU A 149 -46.16 -7.13 -21.73
N GLY A 150 -44.87 -6.97 -22.02
CA GLY A 150 -44.07 -7.59 -23.06
C GLY A 150 -43.39 -6.50 -23.89
N ALA A 151 -42.18 -6.83 -24.32
CA ALA A 151 -41.49 -6.34 -25.51
C ALA A 151 -40.68 -5.02 -25.50
N ALA A 152 -39.45 -5.25 -25.99
CA ALA A 152 -38.70 -4.43 -26.93
C ALA A 152 -37.81 -3.31 -26.38
N SER A 153 -36.58 -3.72 -26.08
CA SER A 153 -35.38 -2.93 -26.36
C SER A 153 -35.34 -2.50 -27.83
N THR A 154 -35.11 -1.20 -28.06
CA THR A 154 -34.55 -0.68 -29.31
C THR A 154 -33.42 0.29 -28.98
N ALA A 155 -32.39 0.24 -29.82
CA ALA A 155 -31.08 0.82 -29.65
C ALA A 155 -30.97 2.31 -30.03
N ALA A 156 -29.77 2.82 -29.72
CA ALA A 156 -29.00 3.85 -30.43
C ALA A 156 -29.05 5.29 -29.91
N ASP A 157 -27.90 5.65 -29.33
CA ASP A 157 -27.10 6.86 -29.55
C ASP A 157 -27.80 8.20 -29.77
N THR A 158 -27.45 9.15 -28.91
CA THR A 158 -27.19 10.52 -29.39
C THR A 158 -26.21 11.21 -28.45
N ALA A 159 -25.04 11.51 -28.99
CA ALA A 159 -24.08 12.42 -28.41
C ALA A 159 -24.67 13.84 -28.37
N THR A 160 -24.67 14.46 -27.20
CA THR A 160 -24.81 15.91 -27.06
C THR A 160 -23.64 16.43 -26.23
N THR A 161 -22.74 17.11 -26.94
CA THR A 161 -21.68 17.96 -26.40
C THR A 161 -22.28 19.08 -25.55
N VAL A 162 -22.07 19.02 -24.24
CA VAL A 162 -22.28 20.17 -23.35
C VAL A 162 -20.93 20.86 -23.16
N MET A 163 -20.83 22.10 -23.64
CA MET A 163 -19.75 23.02 -23.31
C MET A 163 -19.75 23.28 -21.80
N GLY A 164 -18.78 22.70 -21.10
CA GLY A 164 -18.50 22.95 -19.70
C GLY A 164 -17.07 23.48 -19.55
N SER A 165 -16.96 24.77 -19.24
CA SER A 165 -15.73 25.49 -18.91
C SER A 165 -14.75 24.67 -18.04
N SER A 166 -13.64 24.24 -18.64
CA SER A 166 -12.53 23.60 -17.93
C SER A 166 -11.51 24.68 -17.56
N GLN A 167 -11.59 25.21 -16.34
CA GLN A 167 -10.44 25.85 -15.72
C GLN A 167 -9.45 24.75 -15.31
N PRO A 168 -8.13 24.91 -15.52
CA PRO A 168 -7.16 24.01 -14.95
C PRO A 168 -7.11 24.28 -13.45
N VAL A 169 -7.61 23.33 -12.65
CA VAL A 169 -7.25 23.25 -11.23
C VAL A 169 -5.77 22.85 -11.20
N VAL A 170 -4.90 23.86 -11.15
CA VAL A 170 -3.51 23.68 -10.73
C VAL A 170 -3.58 23.47 -9.23
N THR A 171 -3.59 22.20 -8.81
CA THR A 171 -3.30 21.84 -7.42
C THR A 171 -1.83 22.16 -7.20
N HIS A 172 -1.54 23.38 -6.75
CA HIS A 172 -0.19 23.81 -6.44
C HIS A 172 0.37 22.91 -5.35
N GLY A 173 1.37 22.11 -5.71
CA GLY A 173 1.96 21.08 -4.87
C GLY A 173 2.51 21.65 -3.56
N THR A 174 2.20 20.99 -2.46
CA THR A 174 2.79 21.20 -1.14
C THR A 174 4.25 20.72 -1.04
N SER A 175 4.84 20.29 -2.15
CA SER A 175 6.21 19.78 -2.25
C SER A 175 7.28 20.86 -2.45
N ASP A 176 6.92 22.08 -2.87
CA ASP A 176 7.91 23.14 -3.17
C ASP A 176 8.39 23.91 -1.93
N ASN A 177 7.72 23.74 -0.78
CA ASN A 177 8.06 24.42 0.47
C ASN A 177 8.61 23.48 1.56
N LEU A 178 8.73 22.18 1.28
CA LEU A 178 9.17 21.21 2.29
C LEU A 178 10.66 21.37 2.63
N ILE A 179 11.49 21.63 1.62
CA ILE A 179 12.94 21.81 1.75
C ILE A 179 13.29 23.08 2.57
N PRO A 180 12.76 24.29 2.26
CA PRO A 180 13.07 25.50 3.03
C PRO A 180 12.54 25.48 4.48
N VAL A 181 11.42 24.78 4.73
CA VAL A 181 10.90 24.59 6.10
C VAL A 181 11.82 23.69 6.91
N TYR A 182 12.32 22.60 6.32
CA TYR A 182 13.24 21.68 6.99
C TYR A 182 14.57 22.36 7.36
N CYS A 183 15.14 23.16 6.45
CA CYS A 183 16.36 23.93 6.73
C CYS A 183 16.18 24.93 7.88
N SER A 184 15.01 25.55 7.98
CA SER A 184 14.69 26.52 9.04
C SER A 184 14.56 25.84 10.41
N ILE A 185 13.92 24.67 10.46
CA ILE A 185 13.78 23.87 11.69
C ILE A 185 15.14 23.35 12.16
N LEU A 186 15.96 22.81 11.25
CA LEU A 186 17.31 22.33 11.58
C LEU A 186 18.19 23.46 12.11
N ALA A 187 18.15 24.64 11.51
CA ALA A 187 18.90 25.80 11.99
C ALA A 187 18.48 26.19 13.43
N ALA A 188 17.17 26.20 13.72
CA ALA A 188 16.65 26.51 15.04
C ALA A 188 17.10 25.49 16.11
N VAL A 189 17.10 24.19 15.77
CA VAL A 189 17.55 23.12 16.69
C VAL A 189 19.04 23.26 17.00
N VAL A 190 19.88 23.53 15.98
CA VAL A 190 21.32 23.72 16.17
C VAL A 190 21.62 24.93 17.05
N VAL A 191 20.95 26.06 16.81
CA VAL A 191 21.11 27.27 17.64
C VAL A 191 20.67 27.00 19.08
N GLY A 192 19.55 26.29 19.28
CA GLY A 192 19.06 25.90 20.60
C GLY A 192 20.05 25.01 21.37
N LEU A 193 20.67 24.03 20.69
CA LEU A 193 21.68 23.16 21.29
C LEU A 193 22.96 23.92 21.66
N VAL A 194 23.43 24.82 20.80
CA VAL A 194 24.60 25.65 21.09
C VAL A 194 24.33 26.57 22.29
N ALA A 195 23.17 27.21 22.34
CA ALA A 195 22.75 28.02 23.47
C ALA A 195 22.67 27.19 24.76
N TYR A 196 22.04 26.01 24.72
CA TYR A 196 21.97 25.11 25.86
C TYR A 196 23.35 24.73 26.41
N ILE A 197 24.30 24.41 25.53
CA ILE A 197 25.67 24.07 25.92
C ILE A 197 26.39 25.29 26.52
N ALA A 198 26.16 26.49 25.98
CA ALA A 198 26.76 27.73 26.47
C ALA A 198 26.20 28.16 27.85
N PHE A 199 24.89 27.98 28.09
CA PHE A 199 24.24 28.38 29.33
C PHE A 199 24.25 27.31 30.43
N LYS A 200 24.55 26.05 30.09
CA LYS A 200 24.69 24.95 31.06
C LYS A 200 26.15 24.73 31.52
N ARG A 201 27.02 25.72 31.31
CA ARG A 201 28.36 25.79 31.91
C ARG A 201 28.38 26.76 33.08
#